data_AF-A0A7Z1B1C7-F1
#
_entry.id   AF-A0A7Z1B1C7-F1
#
_cell.length_a   1.000
_cell.length_b   1.000
_cell.length_c   1.000
_cell.angle_alpha   90.00
_cell.angle_beta   90.00
_cell.angle_gamma   90.00
#
_symmetry.space_group_name_H-M   'P 1'
#
loop_
_entity.id
_entity.type
_entity.pdbx_description
1 polymer ?
#
loop_
_entity_poly.entity_id
_entity_poly.type
_entity_poly.pdbx_seq_one_letter_code
_entity_poly.pdbx_strand_id
1 'polypeptide(L)'
;MAYRRAVTSAFRTVPLYREVWALSGRTDPVLVPGRTGVDGGAVRSSVVRGRLADLVPLAGGAAVVDPTRGLDHVRSLGGFGRDAEPEVVAPDELARAGGKRGVLRDPLLGFLGASRSCGEWHLDWPRVYARATGGGLAVTLLAHRSPMLVDVLVCDGVAGEVVACPVHGTPVVRT
;
A
#
# COMPACT_ATOMS: atom_id res chain seq x y z
N MET A 1 -5.06 -10.58 10.80
CA MET A 1 -5.90 -9.80 11.75
C MET A 1 -5.90 -8.30 11.45
N ALA A 2 -4.74 -7.64 11.29
CA ALA A 2 -4.64 -6.18 11.06
C ALA A 2 -5.37 -5.70 9.79
N TYR A 3 -5.17 -6.34 8.64
CA TYR A 3 -5.84 -5.98 7.38
C TYR A 3 -7.38 -5.97 7.50
N ARG A 4 -7.97 -7.02 8.10
CA ARG A 4 -9.41 -7.08 8.35
C ARG A 4 -9.90 -5.88 9.17
N ARG A 5 -9.17 -5.51 10.21
CA ARG A 5 -9.51 -4.35 11.04
C ARG A 5 -9.46 -3.05 10.24
N ALA A 6 -8.44 -2.86 9.41
CA ALA A 6 -8.32 -1.69 8.54
C ALA A 6 -9.49 -1.59 7.56
N VAL A 7 -9.81 -2.68 6.85
CA VAL A 7 -10.95 -2.76 5.91
C VAL A 7 -12.28 -2.47 6.60
N THR A 8 -12.55 -3.10 7.75
CA THR A 8 -13.78 -2.86 8.51
C THR A 8 -13.86 -1.42 9.00
N SER A 9 -12.75 -0.84 9.45
CA SER A 9 -12.72 0.56 9.89
C SER A 9 -12.98 1.53 8.73
N ALA A 10 -12.35 1.31 7.57
CA ALA A 10 -12.55 2.11 6.35
C ALA A 10 -14.03 2.13 5.98
N PHE A 11 -14.65 0.96 5.88
CA PHE A 11 -16.06 0.87 5.55
C PHE A 11 -16.96 1.65 6.51
N ARG A 12 -16.71 1.53 7.82
CA ARG A 12 -17.54 2.19 8.84
C ARG A 12 -17.38 3.70 8.85
N THR A 13 -16.20 4.22 8.48
CA THR A 13 -15.86 5.62 8.76
C THR A 13 -15.62 6.48 7.54
N VAL A 14 -15.29 5.90 6.37
CA VAL A 14 -14.89 6.66 5.18
C VAL A 14 -15.96 6.53 4.08
N PRO A 15 -16.68 7.63 3.74
CA PRO A 15 -17.73 7.62 2.71
C PRO A 15 -17.24 7.10 1.35
N LEU A 16 -16.04 7.52 0.91
CA LEU A 16 -15.45 7.08 -0.36
C LEU A 16 -15.48 5.56 -0.53
N TYR A 17 -14.99 4.80 0.47
CA TYR A 17 -14.91 3.35 0.36
C TYR A 17 -16.27 2.69 0.36
N ARG A 18 -17.25 3.22 1.11
CA ARG A 18 -18.62 2.71 1.05
C ARG A 18 -19.23 2.91 -0.32
N GLU A 19 -19.07 4.10 -0.90
CA GLU A 19 -19.62 4.43 -2.22
C GLU A 19 -19.00 3.54 -3.31
N VAL A 20 -17.67 3.47 -3.37
CA VAL A 20 -16.97 2.69 -4.40
C VAL A 20 -17.27 1.20 -4.27
N TRP A 21 -17.33 0.66 -3.04
CA TRP A 21 -17.64 -0.74 -2.83
C TRP A 21 -19.11 -1.06 -3.10
N ALA A 22 -20.04 -0.17 -2.73
CA ALA A 22 -21.46 -0.32 -3.05
C ALA A 22 -21.69 -0.33 -4.57
N LEU A 23 -21.06 0.59 -5.31
CA LEU A 23 -21.10 0.63 -6.77
C LEU A 23 -20.50 -0.63 -7.42
N SER A 24 -19.60 -1.30 -6.72
CA SER A 24 -18.99 -2.57 -7.15
C SER A 24 -19.76 -3.81 -6.68
N GLY A 25 -20.98 -3.63 -6.14
CA GLY A 25 -21.86 -4.73 -5.70
C GLY A 25 -21.51 -5.30 -4.31
N ARG A 26 -20.74 -4.59 -3.49
CA ARG A 26 -20.41 -5.00 -2.12
C ARG A 26 -21.31 -4.28 -1.11
N THR A 27 -22.07 -5.05 -0.34
CA THR A 27 -23.00 -4.53 0.68
C THR A 27 -22.51 -4.72 2.11
N ASP A 28 -21.44 -5.49 2.33
CA ASP A 28 -20.85 -5.77 3.65
C ASP A 28 -19.30 -5.63 3.58
N PRO A 29 -18.60 -5.10 4.62
CA PRO A 29 -17.13 -5.16 4.74
C PRO A 29 -16.56 -6.58 4.80
N VAL A 30 -17.40 -7.62 4.72
CA VAL A 30 -16.97 -9.01 4.61
C VAL A 30 -15.96 -9.13 3.47
N LEU A 31 -14.82 -9.72 3.80
CA LEU A 31 -13.90 -10.31 2.84
C LEU A 31 -14.68 -11.39 2.07
N VAL A 32 -15.44 -10.99 1.05
CA VAL A 32 -16.17 -11.93 0.21
C VAL A 32 -15.14 -12.92 -0.32
N PRO A 33 -15.27 -14.23 -0.06
CA PRO A 33 -14.47 -15.22 -0.75
C PRO A 33 -14.64 -14.99 -2.26
N GLY A 34 -13.53 -14.75 -2.96
CA GLY A 34 -13.56 -14.38 -4.39
C GLY A 34 -13.63 -12.87 -4.69
N ARG A 35 -13.56 -11.99 -3.67
CA ARG A 35 -13.41 -10.51 -3.77
C ARG A 35 -14.11 -9.92 -5.00
N THR A 36 -15.43 -9.80 -4.93
CA THR A 36 -16.27 -9.31 -6.03
C THR A 36 -16.03 -7.83 -6.36
N GLY A 37 -16.31 -7.43 -7.61
CA GLY A 37 -16.14 -6.05 -8.09
C GLY A 37 -14.92 -5.85 -9.00
N VAL A 38 -14.88 -4.72 -9.71
CA VAL A 38 -13.75 -4.33 -10.59
C VAL A 38 -12.44 -4.33 -9.79
N ASP A 39 -11.37 -4.89 -10.35
CA ASP A 39 -10.04 -5.01 -9.72
C ASP A 39 -10.05 -5.65 -8.32
N GLY A 40 -11.02 -6.53 -8.05
CA GLY A 40 -11.22 -7.12 -6.73
C GLY A 40 -11.52 -6.06 -5.66
N GLY A 41 -12.21 -4.98 -6.04
CA GLY A 41 -12.62 -3.84 -5.22
C GLY A 41 -11.51 -2.89 -4.82
N ALA A 42 -10.36 -2.95 -5.50
CA ALA A 42 -9.30 -1.98 -5.33
C ALA A 42 -9.69 -0.63 -5.96
N VAL A 43 -9.27 0.47 -5.33
CA VAL A 43 -9.57 1.84 -5.77
C VAL A 43 -8.34 2.44 -6.42
N ARG A 44 -8.50 3.08 -7.59
CA ARG A 44 -7.40 3.79 -8.25
C ARG A 44 -6.86 4.92 -7.38
N SER A 45 -5.53 5.08 -7.35
CA SER A 45 -4.87 6.17 -6.63
C SER A 45 -5.32 7.56 -7.10
N SER A 46 -5.67 7.73 -8.38
CA SER A 46 -6.22 8.97 -8.94
C SER A 46 -7.59 9.32 -8.36
N VAL A 47 -8.47 8.33 -8.19
CA VAL A 47 -9.78 8.51 -7.54
C VAL A 47 -9.60 8.94 -6.09
N VAL A 48 -8.69 8.27 -5.36
CA VAL A 48 -8.39 8.62 -3.98
C VAL A 48 -7.80 10.04 -3.88
N ARG A 49 -6.90 10.42 -4.79
CA ARG A 49 -6.33 11.78 -4.86
C ARG A 49 -7.39 12.85 -5.10
N GLY A 50 -8.31 12.61 -6.03
CA GLY A 50 -9.42 13.52 -6.32
C GLY A 50 -10.43 13.66 -5.17
N ARG A 51 -10.41 12.72 -4.22
CA ARG A 51 -11.35 12.65 -3.09
C ARG A 51 -10.65 12.60 -1.74
N LEU A 52 -9.45 13.18 -1.62
CA LEU A 52 -8.71 13.22 -0.35
C LEU A 52 -9.52 13.88 0.77
N ALA A 53 -10.32 14.90 0.46
CA ALA A 53 -11.20 15.57 1.41
C ALA A 53 -12.29 14.64 1.99
N ASP A 54 -12.64 13.57 1.28
CA ASP A 54 -13.62 12.57 1.71
C ASP A 54 -13.00 11.45 2.53
N LEU A 55 -11.66 11.45 2.68
CA LEU A 55 -10.97 10.52 3.55
C LEU A 55 -11.00 11.04 5.00
N VAL A 56 -11.54 10.22 5.90
CA VAL A 56 -11.58 10.56 7.32
C VAL A 56 -10.22 10.26 7.96
N PRO A 57 -9.57 11.24 8.63
CA PRO A 57 -8.41 10.97 9.45
C PRO A 57 -8.78 10.05 10.62
N LEU A 58 -7.93 9.06 10.92
CA LEU A 58 -8.18 8.17 12.05
C LEU A 58 -7.70 8.81 13.35
N ALA A 59 -8.50 8.67 14.41
CA ALA A 59 -8.11 9.05 15.78
C ALA A 59 -7.57 10.49 15.89
N GLY A 60 -8.13 11.44 15.14
CA GLY A 60 -7.71 12.84 15.15
C GLY A 60 -6.42 13.15 14.38
N GLY A 61 -5.98 12.26 13.49
CA GLY A 61 -4.84 12.51 12.59
C GLY A 61 -5.09 13.66 11.59
N ALA A 62 -4.07 14.03 10.82
CA ALA A 62 -4.14 15.14 9.86
C ALA A 62 -4.86 14.73 8.56
N ALA A 63 -5.75 15.54 7.99
CA ALA A 63 -6.35 15.23 6.68
C ALA A 63 -5.33 15.17 5.52
N VAL A 64 -4.14 15.74 5.72
CA VAL A 64 -3.07 15.78 4.73
C VAL A 64 -2.25 14.49 4.75
N VAL A 65 -1.94 13.99 3.56
CA VAL A 65 -1.05 12.86 3.33
C VAL A 65 0.38 13.25 3.69
N ASP A 66 0.97 12.61 4.70
CA ASP A 66 2.39 12.78 5.02
C ASP A 66 3.26 12.08 3.95
N PRO A 67 4.06 12.83 3.17
CA PRO A 67 4.88 12.27 2.10
C PRO A 67 6.10 11.48 2.63
N THR A 68 6.45 11.66 3.91
CA THR A 68 7.58 11.01 4.58
C THR A 68 7.18 9.77 5.37
N ARG A 69 5.88 9.44 5.41
CA ARG A 69 5.43 8.32 6.24
C ARG A 69 6.11 7.01 5.84
N GLY A 70 6.45 6.23 6.85
CA GLY A 70 7.11 4.94 6.68
C GLY A 70 8.62 5.03 6.41
N LEU A 71 9.18 6.23 6.15
CA LEU A 71 10.59 6.40 5.79
C LEU A 71 11.53 5.75 6.81
N ASP A 72 11.38 6.05 8.10
CA ASP A 72 12.27 5.52 9.14
C ASP A 72 12.24 3.99 9.21
N HIS A 73 11.06 3.40 9.06
CA HIS A 73 10.89 1.95 9.09
C HIS A 73 11.47 1.29 7.86
N VAL A 74 11.27 1.88 6.69
CA VAL A 74 11.81 1.41 5.42
C VAL A 74 13.34 1.55 5.38
N ARG A 75 13.90 2.63 5.94
CA ARG A 75 15.35 2.79 6.13
C ARG A 75 15.92 1.68 7.02
N SER A 76 15.27 1.41 8.15
CA SER A 76 15.65 0.32 9.05
C SER A 76 15.53 -1.06 8.38
N LEU A 77 14.47 -1.31 7.62
CA LEU A 77 14.22 -2.57 6.92
C LEU A 77 15.31 -2.87 5.88
N GLY A 78 15.69 -1.85 5.11
CA GLY A 78 16.73 -1.94 4.09
C GLY A 78 18.15 -2.00 4.65
N GLY A 79 18.34 -1.79 5.97
CA GLY A 79 19.67 -1.70 6.59
C GLY A 79 20.45 -0.48 6.10
N PHE A 80 19.77 0.66 5.96
CA PHE A 80 20.39 1.93 5.62
C PHE A 80 20.84 2.63 6.91
N GLY A 81 22.08 3.16 6.92
CA GLY A 81 22.57 4.00 8.00
C GLY A 81 21.78 5.30 8.10
N ARG A 82 21.88 6.01 9.24
CA ARG A 82 21.13 7.27 9.45
C ARG A 82 21.44 8.34 8.39
N ASP A 83 22.69 8.41 7.96
CA ASP A 83 23.18 9.40 6.99
C ASP A 83 23.17 8.88 5.55
N ALA A 84 22.67 7.66 5.32
CA ALA A 84 22.55 7.12 3.98
C ALA A 84 21.33 7.74 3.29
N GLU A 85 21.53 8.23 2.07
CA GLU A 85 20.48 8.68 1.16
C GLU A 85 20.18 7.56 0.16
N PRO A 86 19.25 6.63 0.46
CA PRO A 86 18.92 5.55 -0.47
C PRO A 86 18.23 6.10 -1.72
N GLU A 87 18.45 5.42 -2.85
CA GLU A 87 17.71 5.72 -4.07
C GLU A 87 16.21 5.54 -3.83
N VAL A 88 15.42 6.55 -4.18
CA VAL A 88 13.96 6.48 -4.10
C VAL A 88 13.46 5.95 -5.44
N VAL A 89 12.84 4.77 -5.41
CA VAL A 89 12.32 4.08 -6.59
C VAL A 89 10.80 4.17 -6.58
N ALA A 90 10.22 4.63 -7.69
CA ALA A 90 8.77 4.61 -7.87
C ALA A 90 8.30 3.17 -8.22
N PRO A 91 7.07 2.76 -7.85
CA PRO A 91 6.61 1.39 -8.10
C PRO A 91 6.58 0.96 -9.56
N ASP A 92 6.28 1.88 -10.47
CA ASP A 92 6.31 1.68 -11.93
C ASP A 92 7.73 1.55 -12.51
N GLU A 93 8.75 1.89 -11.72
CA GLU A 93 10.15 1.72 -12.06
C GLU A 93 10.76 0.44 -11.47
N LEU A 94 10.01 -0.32 -10.66
CA LEU A 94 10.54 -1.46 -9.92
C LEU A 94 11.19 -2.53 -10.82
N ALA A 95 10.57 -2.80 -11.97
CA ALA A 95 11.09 -3.75 -12.97
C ALA A 95 12.49 -3.35 -13.48
N ARG A 96 12.76 -2.04 -13.57
CA ARG A 96 14.03 -1.48 -14.06
C ARG A 96 15.04 -1.32 -12.93
N ALA A 97 14.60 -1.41 -11.68
CA ALA A 97 15.42 -1.21 -10.50
C ALA A 97 16.07 -2.51 -9.97
N GLY A 98 15.96 -3.63 -10.68
CA GLY A 98 16.49 -4.93 -10.28
C GLY A 98 17.93 -4.86 -9.74
N GLY A 99 18.14 -5.38 -8.52
CA GLY A 99 19.44 -5.42 -7.85
C GLY A 99 19.93 -4.10 -7.24
N LYS A 100 19.24 -2.97 -7.44
CA LYS A 100 19.60 -1.69 -6.80
C LYS A 100 19.30 -1.71 -5.31
N ARG A 101 20.11 -0.97 -4.54
CA ARG A 101 19.79 -0.63 -3.15
C ARG A 101 19.00 0.68 -3.08
N GLY A 102 17.74 0.60 -2.67
CA GLY A 102 16.88 1.76 -2.52
C GLY A 102 15.66 1.51 -1.66
N VAL A 103 14.77 2.49 -1.66
CA VAL A 103 13.49 2.52 -0.97
C VAL A 103 12.36 2.70 -1.97
N LEU A 104 11.31 1.91 -1.81
CA LEU A 104 10.12 1.94 -2.65
C LEU A 104 9.15 3.00 -2.11
N ARG A 105 8.83 4.01 -2.90
CA ARG A 105 7.94 5.11 -2.50
C ARG A 105 6.86 5.35 -3.54
N ASP A 106 5.62 5.28 -3.10
CA ASP A 106 4.46 5.75 -3.88
C ASP A 106 4.10 7.19 -3.44
N PRO A 107 3.81 8.12 -4.36
CA PRO A 107 3.51 9.51 -4.02
C PRO A 107 2.28 9.69 -3.12
N LEU A 108 1.27 8.84 -3.27
CA LEU A 108 0.07 8.86 -2.45
C LEU A 108 0.26 8.02 -1.20
N LEU A 109 0.84 6.82 -1.30
CA LEU A 109 0.88 5.79 -0.26
C LEU A 109 2.11 5.87 0.67
N GLY A 110 3.11 6.71 0.35
CA GLY A 110 4.33 6.89 1.14
C GLY A 110 5.39 5.83 0.86
N PHE A 111 6.29 5.61 1.83
CA PHE A 111 7.31 4.58 1.73
C PHE A 111 6.71 3.20 2.05
N LEU A 112 6.82 2.27 1.09
CA LEU A 112 6.17 0.96 1.13
C LEU A 112 7.10 -0.18 1.53
N GLY A 113 8.39 -0.02 1.25
CA GLY A 113 9.36 -1.11 1.36
C GLY A 113 10.76 -0.68 0.95
N ALA A 114 11.72 -1.59 1.10
CA ALA A 114 13.11 -1.38 0.72
C ALA A 114 13.70 -2.63 0.09
N SER A 115 14.64 -2.43 -0.81
CA SER A 115 15.54 -3.51 -1.21
C SER A 115 16.40 -3.95 -0.02
N ARG A 116 16.61 -5.25 0.16
CA ARG A 116 17.55 -5.78 1.17
C ARG A 116 18.79 -6.36 0.52
N SER A 117 19.77 -6.78 1.34
CA SER A 117 21.00 -7.41 0.86
C SER A 117 20.80 -8.71 0.08
N CYS A 118 19.62 -9.34 0.18
CA CYS A 118 19.25 -10.48 -0.66
C CYS A 118 18.80 -10.10 -2.08
N GLY A 119 18.81 -8.80 -2.44
CA GLY A 119 18.45 -8.30 -3.77
C GLY A 119 16.96 -8.15 -4.03
N GLU A 120 16.10 -8.59 -3.11
CA GLU A 120 14.64 -8.50 -3.23
C GLU A 120 14.10 -7.19 -2.64
N TRP A 121 12.95 -6.73 -3.14
CA TRP A 121 12.22 -5.56 -2.65
C TRP A 121 11.21 -5.97 -1.57
N HIS A 122 11.62 -5.85 -0.31
CA HIS A 122 10.81 -6.20 0.85
C HIS A 122 9.81 -5.11 1.19
N LEU A 123 8.56 -5.50 1.44
CA LEU A 123 7.56 -4.61 2.01
C LEU A 123 7.79 -4.39 3.50
N ASP A 124 7.44 -3.20 4.02
CA ASP A 124 7.26 -2.98 5.47
C ASP A 124 5.97 -3.68 5.92
N TRP A 125 5.95 -5.00 5.83
CA TRP A 125 4.78 -5.86 6.03
C TRP A 125 4.06 -5.71 7.39
N PRO A 126 4.70 -5.23 8.49
CA PRO A 126 3.97 -4.87 9.71
C PRO A 126 3.01 -3.69 9.51
N ARG A 127 3.27 -2.80 8.53
CA ARG A 127 2.50 -1.58 8.26
C ARG A 127 1.83 -1.57 6.89
N VAL A 128 2.28 -2.41 5.98
CA VAL A 128 1.84 -2.46 4.59
C VAL A 128 1.32 -3.86 4.30
N TYR A 129 0.06 -3.96 3.90
CA TYR A 129 -0.48 -5.14 3.26
C TYR A 129 -0.56 -4.87 1.76
N ALA A 130 0.03 -5.73 0.94
CA ALA A 130 -0.06 -5.66 -0.51
C ALA A 130 -0.64 -6.95 -1.09
N ARG A 131 -1.27 -6.85 -2.26
CA ARG A 131 -1.79 -7.99 -3.00
C ARG A 131 -1.85 -7.71 -4.49
N ALA A 132 -1.71 -8.74 -5.31
CA ALA A 132 -2.05 -8.67 -6.72
C ALA A 132 -3.57 -8.62 -6.94
N THR A 133 -4.00 -7.92 -7.98
CA THR A 133 -5.38 -7.82 -8.45
C THR A 133 -5.42 -7.86 -9.97
N GLY A 134 -6.61 -7.96 -10.58
CA GLY A 134 -6.76 -7.83 -12.03
C GLY A 134 -6.31 -6.47 -12.58
N GLY A 135 -6.31 -5.43 -11.74
CA GLY A 135 -5.87 -4.08 -12.07
C GLY A 135 -4.47 -3.75 -11.56
N GLY A 136 -3.66 -4.74 -11.16
CA GLY A 136 -2.30 -4.53 -10.63
C GLY A 136 -2.19 -4.61 -9.10
N LEU A 137 -1.09 -4.11 -8.55
CA LEU A 137 -0.76 -4.18 -7.13
C LEU A 137 -1.66 -3.23 -6.33
N ALA A 138 -2.42 -3.78 -5.37
CA ALA A 138 -3.20 -3.00 -4.41
C ALA A 138 -2.54 -3.02 -3.04
N VAL A 139 -2.55 -1.88 -2.35
CA VAL A 139 -1.92 -1.67 -1.05
C VAL A 139 -2.93 -1.16 -0.03
N THR A 140 -2.83 -1.68 1.19
CA THR A 140 -3.51 -1.19 2.39
C THR A 140 -2.49 -0.82 3.45
N LEU A 141 -2.64 0.39 4.00
CA LEU A 141 -1.86 0.88 5.13
C LEU A 141 -2.51 0.43 6.45
N LEU A 142 -1.79 -0.36 7.24
CA LEU A 142 -2.30 -1.07 8.42
C LEU A 142 -2.20 -0.28 9.73
N ALA A 143 -1.21 0.61 9.84
CA ALA A 143 -0.84 1.26 11.10
C ALA A 143 -0.51 2.75 10.90
N HIS A 144 -1.46 3.52 10.37
CA HIS A 144 -1.30 4.95 10.13
C HIS A 144 -2.44 5.77 10.73
N ARG A 145 -2.11 7.00 11.15
CA ARG A 145 -3.07 7.92 11.77
C ARG A 145 -3.81 8.78 10.75
N SER A 146 -3.29 8.96 9.53
CA SER A 146 -4.08 9.59 8.46
C SER A 146 -3.42 9.61 7.07
N PRO A 147 -4.26 9.81 6.02
CA PRO A 147 -5.64 9.33 5.91
C PRO A 147 -5.68 7.79 5.82
N MET A 148 -6.85 7.17 6.04
CA MET A 148 -6.96 5.72 5.90
C MET A 148 -6.92 5.34 4.41
N LEU A 149 -5.91 4.57 4.01
CA LEU A 149 -5.72 4.12 2.63
C LEU A 149 -5.80 2.60 2.59
N VAL A 150 -6.92 2.11 2.06
CA VAL A 150 -7.27 0.69 1.98
C VAL A 150 -7.46 0.31 0.53
N ASP A 151 -6.87 -0.83 0.14
CA ASP A 151 -6.97 -1.45 -1.18
C ASP A 151 -6.80 -0.42 -2.33
N VAL A 152 -5.75 0.40 -2.26
CA VAL A 152 -5.45 1.42 -3.27
C VAL A 152 -4.50 0.83 -4.32
N LEU A 153 -4.86 0.93 -5.61
CA LEU A 153 -3.99 0.54 -6.72
C LEU A 153 -2.78 1.46 -6.80
N VAL A 154 -1.61 0.86 -6.73
CA VAL A 154 -0.31 1.53 -6.82
C VAL A 154 -0.10 2.07 -8.23
N CYS A 155 0.25 3.35 -8.37
CA CYS A 155 0.37 4.05 -9.65
C CYS A 155 -0.81 3.79 -10.63
N ASP A 156 -2.04 3.71 -10.11
CA ASP A 156 -3.27 3.37 -10.86
C ASP A 156 -3.29 1.99 -11.52
N GLY A 157 -2.34 1.11 -11.18
CA GLY A 157 -2.40 -0.30 -11.54
C GLY A 157 -1.09 -0.90 -12.03
N VAL A 158 0.03 -0.62 -11.36
CA VAL A 158 1.29 -1.26 -11.72
C VAL A 158 1.18 -2.78 -11.60
N ALA A 159 1.61 -3.51 -12.64
CA ALA A 159 1.69 -4.96 -12.57
C ALA A 159 2.68 -5.37 -11.46
N GLY A 160 2.37 -6.43 -10.74
CA GLY A 160 3.27 -6.96 -9.72
C GLY A 160 2.65 -8.07 -8.89
N GLU A 161 3.52 -8.95 -8.40
CA GLU A 161 3.18 -10.06 -7.53
C GLU A 161 3.77 -9.87 -6.14
N VAL A 162 3.04 -10.35 -5.14
CA VAL A 162 3.51 -10.41 -3.76
C VAL A 162 3.80 -11.85 -3.43
N VAL A 163 5.10 -12.16 -3.28
CA VAL A 163 5.58 -13.50 -2.99
C VAL A 163 6.40 -13.50 -1.71
N ALA A 164 6.65 -14.69 -1.15
CA ALA A 164 7.57 -14.81 -0.03
C ALA A 164 9.02 -14.70 -0.53
N CYS A 165 9.84 -13.90 0.17
CA CYS A 165 11.28 -13.88 -0.07
C CYS A 165 11.86 -15.28 0.19
N PRO A 166 12.66 -15.85 -0.72
CA PRO A 166 13.25 -17.18 -0.52
C PRO A 166 14.26 -17.20 0.64
N VAL A 167 14.88 -16.07 0.97
CA VAL A 167 15.89 -15.96 2.04
C VAL A 167 15.26 -15.68 3.40
N HIS A 168 14.26 -14.80 3.45
CA HIS A 168 13.75 -14.26 4.71
C HIS A 168 12.30 -14.68 5.04
N GLY A 169 11.57 -15.28 4.10
CA GLY A 169 10.16 -15.64 4.24
C GLY A 169 9.17 -14.46 4.32
N THR A 170 9.66 -13.22 4.38
CA THR A 170 8.82 -12.01 4.42
C THR A 170 8.31 -11.61 3.03
N PRO A 171 7.17 -10.90 2.92
CA PRO A 171 6.63 -10.46 1.64
C PRO A 171 7.57 -9.56 0.84
N VAL A 172 7.73 -9.87 -0.44
CA VAL A 172 8.46 -9.05 -1.43
C VAL A 172 7.56 -8.75 -2.61
N VAL A 173 7.83 -7.64 -3.30
CA VAL A 173 7.17 -7.30 -4.57
C VAL A 173 8.10 -7.65 -5.72
N ARG A 174 7.56 -8.30 -6.73
CA ARG A 174 8.20 -8.55 -8.03
C ARG A 174 7.30 -8.04 -9.14
N THR A 175 7.88 -7.52 -10.20
CA THR A 175 7.18 -7.00 -11.39
C THR A 175 7.67 -7.72 -12.63
#